data_AF-A0A1X7SD67-F1
#
_entry.id   AF-A0A1X7SD67-F1
#
_cell.length_a   1.000
_cell.length_b   1.000
_cell.length_c   1.000
_cell.angle_alpha   90.00
_cell.angle_beta   90.00
_cell.angle_gamma   90.00
#
_symmetry.space_group_name_H-M   'P 1'
#
loop_
_entity.id
_entity.type
_entity.pdbx_description
1 polymer ?
#
loop_
_entity_poly.entity_id
_entity_poly.type
_entity_poly.pdbx_seq_one_letter_code
_entity_poly.pdbx_strand_id
1 'polypeptide(L)'
;LYYFGGYCGHDVCYHNSITQLDTVSLQWRECEPTNATRPVMKRGYGGMVSFKHNGVPHLLMIGGTGSKPVVQQPHNKYIKLDNGRWRTNEHSIYNISSRKWSNPSIVGQCILPAYGFTMEKINNTRAVLFGGVKTYDDAKSIVTNNIYLLEISKSTV
;
A
#
# COMPACT_ATOMS: atom_id res chain seq x y z
N LEU A 1 -15.17 -7.01 -4.40
CA LEU A 1 -13.68 -7.03 -4.23
C LEU A 1 -13.14 -5.64 -4.52
N TYR A 2 -12.06 -5.22 -3.85
CA TYR A 2 -11.37 -3.95 -4.12
C TYR A 2 -9.96 -4.23 -4.59
N TYR A 3 -9.45 -3.35 -5.46
CA TYR A 3 -8.10 -3.39 -6.01
C TYR A 3 -7.47 -2.00 -5.92
N PHE A 4 -6.17 -1.95 -5.69
CA PHE A 4 -5.41 -0.71 -5.61
C PHE A 4 -4.25 -0.72 -6.61
N GLY A 5 -4.14 0.36 -7.37
CA GLY A 5 -2.98 0.65 -8.21
C GLY A 5 -2.67 -0.44 -9.23
N GLY A 6 -1.39 -0.78 -9.36
CA GLY A 6 -0.90 -1.78 -10.31
C GLY A 6 0.04 -1.21 -11.38
N TYR A 7 0.70 -2.12 -12.10
CA TYR A 7 1.57 -1.84 -13.25
C TYR A 7 0.80 -2.01 -14.55
N CYS A 8 0.88 -1.05 -15.45
CA CYS A 8 0.11 -1.04 -16.69
C CYS A 8 0.73 -1.88 -17.83
N GLY A 9 1.85 -2.59 -17.58
CA GLY A 9 2.49 -3.48 -18.55
C GLY A 9 3.62 -2.85 -19.36
N HIS A 10 3.84 -1.53 -19.27
CA HIS A 10 4.92 -0.84 -19.97
C HIS A 10 5.60 0.24 -19.11
N ASP A 11 6.88 0.50 -19.42
CA ASP A 11 7.71 1.57 -18.83
C ASP A 11 7.73 1.60 -17.28
N VAL A 12 7.74 2.80 -16.71
CA VAL A 12 7.52 3.07 -15.28
C VAL A 12 6.11 3.67 -15.11
N CYS A 13 5.12 2.98 -15.68
CA CYS A 13 3.71 3.39 -15.61
C CYS A 13 2.95 2.55 -14.58
N TYR A 14 2.56 3.22 -13.50
CA TYR A 14 1.82 2.64 -12.39
C TYR A 14 0.60 3.50 -12.06
N HIS A 15 -0.35 2.90 -11.35
CA HIS A 15 -1.59 3.52 -10.92
C HIS A 15 -1.67 3.69 -9.40
N ASN A 16 -2.52 4.60 -8.95
CA ASN A 16 -2.98 4.75 -7.56
C ASN A 16 -4.51 4.86 -7.50
N SER A 17 -5.19 4.26 -8.48
CA SER A 17 -6.65 4.15 -8.51
C SER A 17 -7.14 3.12 -7.48
N ILE A 18 -8.42 3.27 -7.09
CA ILE A 18 -9.18 2.23 -6.40
C ILE A 18 -10.27 1.77 -7.35
N THR A 19 -10.26 0.48 -7.68
CA THR A 19 -11.33 -0.15 -8.45
C THR A 19 -12.05 -1.19 -7.61
N GLN A 20 -13.32 -1.41 -7.93
CA GLN A 20 -14.18 -2.37 -7.28
C GLN A 20 -14.75 -3.31 -8.34
N LEU A 21 -14.73 -4.61 -8.03
CA LEU A 21 -15.55 -5.60 -8.72
C LEU A 21 -16.73 -5.94 -7.82
N ASP A 22 -17.94 -5.64 -8.28
CA ASP A 22 -19.16 -6.21 -7.72
C ASP A 22 -19.22 -7.67 -8.13
N THR A 23 -19.19 -8.58 -7.15
CA THR A 23 -19.16 -10.02 -7.40
C THR A 23 -20.54 -10.60 -7.73
N VAL A 24 -21.62 -9.86 -7.49
CA VAL A 24 -22.99 -10.27 -7.83
C VAL A 24 -23.27 -9.95 -9.30
N SER A 25 -23.00 -8.70 -9.71
CA SER A 25 -23.27 -8.24 -11.08
C SER A 25 -22.09 -8.44 -12.04
N LEU A 26 -20.92 -8.83 -11.52
CA LEU A 26 -19.64 -8.90 -12.23
C LEU A 26 -19.26 -7.57 -12.91
N GLN A 27 -19.75 -6.46 -12.37
CA GLN A 27 -19.46 -5.13 -12.89
C GLN A 27 -18.24 -4.52 -12.20
N TRP A 28 -17.37 -3.97 -13.02
CA TRP A 28 -16.24 -3.17 -12.57
C TRP A 28 -16.64 -1.72 -12.42
N ARG A 29 -16.19 -1.10 -11.33
CA ARG A 29 -16.36 0.33 -11.07
C ARG A 29 -15.03 0.93 -10.67
N GLU A 30 -14.68 2.06 -11.29
CA GLU A 30 -13.64 2.92 -10.76
C GLU A 30 -14.20 3.75 -9.59
N CYS A 31 -13.71 3.49 -8.38
CA CYS A 31 -14.12 4.24 -7.19
C CYS A 31 -13.32 5.53 -7.08
N GLU A 32 -12.02 5.46 -7.36
CA GLU A 32 -11.08 6.57 -7.37
C GLU A 32 -10.18 6.45 -8.60
N PRO A 33 -10.15 7.47 -9.49
CA PRO A 33 -9.27 7.44 -10.65
C PRO A 33 -7.81 7.57 -10.25
N THR A 34 -6.93 7.16 -11.15
CA THR A 34 -5.49 7.44 -11.04
C THR A 34 -5.28 8.95 -11.05
N ASN A 35 -4.51 9.45 -10.09
CA ASN A 35 -4.27 10.87 -9.95
C ASN A 35 -2.77 11.13 -9.71
N ALA A 36 -2.17 11.89 -10.62
CA ALA A 36 -0.74 12.21 -10.62
C ALA A 36 -0.34 13.31 -9.61
N THR A 37 -1.28 13.94 -8.92
CA THR A 37 -1.02 14.93 -7.86
C THR A 37 -1.41 14.44 -6.46
N ARG A 38 -2.09 13.29 -6.36
CA ARG A 38 -2.49 12.69 -5.08
C ARG A 38 -1.25 12.34 -4.24
N PRO A 39 -1.24 12.62 -2.92
CA PRO A 39 -0.13 12.31 -2.02
C PRO A 39 -0.09 10.81 -1.64
N VAL A 40 -0.35 9.95 -2.61
CA VAL A 40 -0.31 8.49 -2.53
C VAL A 40 0.46 8.01 -3.74
N MET A 41 1.58 7.34 -3.51
CA MET A 41 2.45 6.90 -4.59
C MET A 41 1.73 5.90 -5.51
N LYS A 42 1.80 6.14 -6.84
CA LYS A 42 1.39 5.20 -7.88
C LYS A 42 2.27 3.96 -7.81
N ARG A 43 1.70 2.82 -7.43
CA ARG A 43 2.47 1.61 -7.12
C ARG A 43 1.66 0.33 -7.31
N GLY A 44 2.38 -0.78 -7.39
CA GLY A 44 1.86 -2.14 -7.34
C GLY A 44 2.79 -3.05 -6.54
N TYR A 45 2.47 -4.35 -6.48
CA TYR A 45 3.26 -5.36 -5.77
C TYR A 45 3.47 -5.07 -4.27
N GLY A 46 2.64 -4.23 -3.67
CA GLY A 46 2.54 -4.06 -2.22
C GLY A 46 1.46 -4.98 -1.64
N GLY A 47 1.22 -4.85 -0.33
CA GLY A 47 0.13 -5.54 0.35
C GLY A 47 -1.09 -4.65 0.51
N MET A 48 -2.27 -5.26 0.55
CA MET A 48 -3.52 -4.58 0.88
C MET A 48 -4.38 -5.48 1.77
N VAL A 49 -4.91 -4.92 2.85
CA VAL A 49 -5.90 -5.59 3.71
C VAL A 49 -7.07 -4.66 4.00
N SER A 50 -8.22 -5.24 4.33
CA SER A 50 -9.40 -4.47 4.78
C SER A 50 -9.58 -4.56 6.29
N PHE A 51 -10.06 -3.49 6.90
CA PHE A 51 -10.44 -3.46 8.31
C PHE A 51 -11.65 -2.54 8.53
N LYS A 52 -12.29 -2.65 9.68
CA LYS A 52 -13.39 -1.76 10.10
C LYS A 52 -12.93 -0.88 11.25
N HIS A 53 -13.20 0.41 11.14
CA HIS A 53 -13.03 1.38 12.22
C HIS A 53 -14.39 2.03 12.49
N ASN A 54 -14.91 1.87 13.72
CA ASN A 54 -16.27 2.27 14.10
C ASN A 54 -17.35 1.77 13.12
N GLY A 55 -17.24 0.50 12.70
CA GLY A 55 -18.14 -0.11 11.72
C GLY A 55 -17.89 0.29 10.26
N VAL A 56 -17.10 1.35 10.00
CA VAL A 56 -16.82 1.85 8.65
C VAL A 56 -15.66 1.07 8.01
N PRO A 57 -15.83 0.50 6.81
CA PRO A 57 -14.78 -0.25 6.13
C PRO A 57 -13.68 0.67 5.55
N HIS A 58 -12.45 0.24 5.76
CA HIS A 58 -11.23 0.89 5.29
C HIS A 58 -10.32 -0.13 4.59
N LEU A 59 -9.48 0.38 3.70
CA LEU A 59 -8.38 -0.36 3.08
C LEU A 59 -7.06 0.19 3.63
N LEU A 60 -6.13 -0.70 3.99
CA LEU A 60 -4.75 -0.37 4.34
C LEU A 60 -3.84 -0.93 3.26
N MET A 61 -3.08 -0.06 2.61
CA MET A 61 -2.10 -0.42 1.58
C MET A 61 -0.70 -0.15 2.10
N ILE A 62 0.20 -1.11 1.93
CA ILE A 62 1.57 -1.03 2.45
C ILE A 62 2.56 -1.34 1.34
N GLY A 63 3.60 -0.50 1.26
CA GLY A 63 4.78 -0.71 0.43
C GLY A 63 4.47 -0.85 -1.06
N GLY A 64 5.39 -1.50 -1.76
CA GLY A 64 5.31 -1.78 -3.20
C GLY A 64 6.38 -1.07 -4.02
N THR A 65 6.19 -1.13 -5.34
CA THR A 65 7.04 -0.50 -6.34
C THR A 65 6.25 0.31 -7.32
N GLY A 66 6.82 1.41 -7.78
CA GLY A 66 6.06 2.36 -8.58
C GLY A 66 6.85 3.47 -9.24
N SER A 67 6.11 4.48 -9.69
CA SER A 67 6.67 5.71 -10.26
C SER A 67 7.14 6.67 -9.15
N LYS A 68 7.89 7.72 -9.53
CA LYS A 68 8.32 8.78 -8.60
C LYS A 68 7.13 9.31 -7.78
N PRO A 69 7.20 9.30 -6.43
CA PRO A 69 6.15 9.88 -5.60
C PRO A 69 6.08 11.39 -5.79
N VAL A 70 4.87 11.94 -5.74
CA VAL A 70 4.63 13.40 -5.77
C VAL A 70 5.02 14.02 -4.44
N VAL A 71 4.66 13.34 -3.35
CA VAL A 71 4.92 13.73 -1.97
C VAL A 71 5.60 12.55 -1.28
N GLN A 72 6.74 12.81 -0.66
CA GLN A 72 7.43 11.83 0.18
C GLN A 72 7.04 12.11 1.63
N GLN A 73 6.22 11.22 2.21
CA GLN A 73 5.79 11.35 3.60
C GLN A 73 6.99 11.13 4.53
N PRO A 74 7.18 11.95 5.58
CA PRO A 74 8.42 11.96 6.39
C PRO A 74 8.71 10.65 7.14
N HIS A 75 7.68 9.86 7.43
CA HIS A 75 7.81 8.58 8.15
C HIS A 75 7.95 7.36 7.22
N ASN A 76 7.91 7.59 5.90
CA ASN A 76 8.07 6.55 4.89
C ASN A 76 9.39 6.77 4.14
N LYS A 77 10.02 5.67 3.75
CA LYS A 77 11.20 5.67 2.90
C LYS A 77 10.79 5.49 1.44
N TYR A 78 11.51 6.19 0.56
CA TYR A 78 11.31 6.16 -0.89
C TYR A 78 12.68 6.05 -1.55
N ILE A 79 12.94 4.92 -2.20
CA ILE A 79 14.26 4.60 -2.75
C ILE A 79 14.13 4.50 -4.26
N LYS A 80 14.81 5.40 -4.98
CA LYS A 80 14.92 5.36 -6.43
C LYS A 80 15.92 4.29 -6.84
N LEU A 81 15.53 3.47 -7.82
CA LEU A 81 16.39 2.47 -8.45
C LEU A 81 16.94 2.99 -9.78
N ASP A 82 18.00 2.36 -10.28
CA ASP A 82 18.65 2.72 -11.56
C ASP A 82 17.71 2.61 -12.76
N ASN A 83 16.75 1.67 -12.71
CA ASN A 83 15.72 1.52 -13.73
C ASN A 83 14.57 2.54 -13.63
N GLY A 84 14.73 3.59 -12.80
CA GLY A 84 13.76 4.67 -12.63
C GLY A 84 12.57 4.35 -11.73
N ARG A 85 12.38 3.09 -11.32
CA ARG A 85 11.33 2.69 -10.37
C ARG A 85 11.68 3.15 -8.96
N TRP A 86 10.65 3.27 -8.14
CA TRP A 86 10.76 3.63 -6.74
C TRP A 86 10.24 2.48 -5.87
N ARG A 87 10.96 2.15 -4.81
CA ARG A 87 10.51 1.23 -3.76
C ARG A 87 10.12 2.04 -2.53
N THR A 88 9.08 1.62 -1.83
CA THR A 88 8.62 2.31 -0.64
C THR A 88 8.09 1.36 0.42
N ASN A 89 8.04 1.83 1.67
CA ASN A 89 7.27 1.24 2.76
C ASN A 89 6.01 2.08 3.07
N GLU A 90 5.55 2.92 2.13
CA GLU A 90 4.39 3.80 2.31
C GLU A 90 3.16 3.04 2.81
N HIS A 91 2.64 3.49 3.95
CA HIS A 91 1.35 3.07 4.47
C HIS A 91 0.29 4.12 4.10
N SER A 92 -0.79 3.67 3.47
CA SER A 92 -1.90 4.53 3.06
C SER A 92 -3.22 3.89 3.48
N ILE A 93 -4.11 4.67 4.08
CA ILE A 93 -5.46 4.24 4.44
C ILE A 93 -6.46 4.90 3.49
N TYR A 94 -7.43 4.14 3.03
CA TYR A 94 -8.56 4.64 2.25
C TYR A 94 -9.88 4.29 2.95
N ASN A 95 -10.65 5.33 3.31
CA ASN A 95 -11.99 5.16 3.86
C ASN A 95 -13.00 5.00 2.71
N ILE A 96 -13.63 3.84 2.63
CA ILE A 96 -14.47 3.48 1.49
C ILE A 96 -15.74 4.34 1.42
N SER A 97 -16.36 4.64 2.58
CA SER A 97 -17.61 5.40 2.64
C SER A 97 -17.43 6.87 2.28
N SER A 98 -16.40 7.52 2.84
CA SER A 98 -16.13 8.95 2.62
C SER A 98 -15.24 9.24 1.43
N ARG A 99 -14.62 8.20 0.84
CA ARG A 99 -13.66 8.29 -0.26
C ARG A 99 -12.44 9.16 0.05
N LYS A 100 -11.99 9.13 1.30
CA LYS A 100 -10.86 9.94 1.76
C LYS A 100 -9.64 9.07 2.05
N TRP A 101 -8.50 9.60 1.65
CA TRP A 101 -7.18 9.07 1.97
C TRP A 101 -6.68 9.64 3.29
N SER A 102 -5.97 8.83 4.07
CA SER A 102 -5.24 9.26 5.25
C SER A 102 -3.96 8.44 5.42
N ASN A 103 -3.04 8.92 6.24
CA ASN A 103 -1.82 8.22 6.59
C ASN A 103 -1.94 7.72 8.03
N PRO A 104 -1.65 6.43 8.32
CA PRO A 104 -1.59 5.96 9.69
C PRO A 104 -0.34 6.47 10.41
N SER A 105 -0.43 6.56 11.74
CA SER A 105 0.75 6.64 12.60
C SER A 105 1.31 5.25 12.82
N ILE A 106 2.61 5.08 12.62
CA ILE A 106 3.30 3.79 12.77
C ILE A 106 4.05 3.82 14.10
N VAL A 107 3.78 2.83 14.96
CA VAL A 107 4.42 2.68 16.26
C VAL A 107 5.26 1.40 16.24
N GLY A 108 6.48 1.48 16.80
CA GLY A 108 7.40 0.35 16.82
C GLY A 108 8.14 0.15 15.50
N GLN A 109 8.47 -1.10 15.18
CA GLN A 109 9.24 -1.43 14.00
C GLN A 109 8.40 -1.27 12.72
N CYS A 110 8.94 -0.51 11.76
CA CYS A 110 8.38 -0.42 10.42
C CYS A 110 9.20 -1.28 9.43
N ILE A 111 8.53 -1.89 8.45
CA ILE A 111 9.22 -2.59 7.38
C ILE A 111 10.11 -1.61 6.59
N LEU A 112 11.24 -2.09 6.08
CA LEU A 112 11.98 -1.36 5.04
C LEU A 112 11.14 -1.28 3.75
N PRO A 113 11.46 -0.37 2.80
CA PRO A 113 10.86 -0.40 1.48
C PRO A 113 10.86 -1.80 0.90
N ALA A 114 9.67 -2.32 0.61
CA ALA A 114 9.51 -3.73 0.25
C ALA A 114 8.38 -3.92 -0.75
N TYR A 115 8.46 -5.01 -1.50
CA TYR A 115 7.47 -5.41 -2.47
C TYR A 115 7.47 -6.93 -2.65
N GLY A 116 6.45 -7.47 -3.31
CA GLY A 116 6.34 -8.90 -3.61
C GLY A 116 6.24 -9.77 -2.36
N PHE A 117 5.82 -9.18 -1.23
CA PHE A 117 5.51 -9.90 0.00
C PHE A 117 4.05 -10.31 0.00
N THR A 118 3.72 -11.29 0.84
CA THR A 118 2.35 -11.68 1.12
C THR A 118 1.86 -10.88 2.32
N MET A 119 0.63 -10.36 2.25
CA MET A 119 -0.02 -9.69 3.37
C MET A 119 -1.41 -10.28 3.55
N GLU A 120 -1.69 -10.81 4.73
CA GLU A 120 -2.95 -11.51 5.02
C GLU A 120 -3.61 -10.97 6.27
N LYS A 121 -4.94 -10.90 6.21
CA LYS A 121 -5.75 -10.47 7.35
C LYS A 121 -5.94 -11.65 8.30
N ILE A 122 -5.59 -11.46 9.57
CA ILE A 122 -5.87 -12.44 10.63
C ILE A 122 -7.27 -12.17 11.20
N ASN A 123 -7.54 -10.91 11.56
CA ASN A 123 -8.85 -10.46 12.03
C ASN A 123 -9.01 -8.96 11.77
N ASN A 124 -10.02 -8.31 12.37
CA ASN A 124 -10.28 -6.90 12.11
C ASN A 124 -9.15 -5.94 12.53
N THR A 125 -8.35 -6.32 13.54
CA THR A 125 -7.30 -5.47 14.11
C THR A 125 -5.91 -6.06 13.90
N ARG A 126 -5.78 -7.20 13.22
CA ARG A 126 -4.49 -7.86 13.00
C ARG A 126 -4.31 -8.35 11.58
N ALA A 127 -3.10 -8.17 11.06
CA ALA A 127 -2.65 -8.72 9.79
C ALA A 127 -1.22 -9.25 9.91
N VAL A 128 -0.85 -10.18 9.06
CA VAL A 128 0.52 -10.70 8.96
C VAL A 128 1.11 -10.28 7.62
N LEU A 129 2.38 -9.89 7.63
CA LEU A 129 3.18 -9.66 6.43
C LEU A 129 4.35 -10.64 6.44
N PHE A 130 4.51 -11.37 5.33
CA PHE A 130 5.55 -12.39 5.19
C PHE A 130 6.39 -12.19 3.94
N GLY A 131 7.71 -12.16 4.16
CA GLY A 131 8.73 -12.28 3.14
C GLY A 131 8.81 -11.10 2.16
N GLY A 132 8.96 -11.41 0.87
CA GLY A 132 9.15 -10.46 -0.20
C GLY A 132 10.61 -10.02 -0.38
N VAL A 133 10.78 -8.85 -1.00
CA VAL A 133 12.10 -8.26 -1.27
C VAL A 133 12.17 -6.90 -0.60
N LYS A 134 13.11 -6.74 0.32
CA LYS A 134 13.39 -5.47 0.99
C LYS A 134 14.54 -4.72 0.30
N THR A 135 14.47 -3.41 0.28
CA THR A 135 15.44 -2.52 -0.35
C THR A 135 16.08 -1.59 0.69
N TYR A 136 17.41 -1.49 0.65
CA TYR A 136 18.22 -0.64 1.51
C TYR A 136 18.54 0.70 0.83
N ASP A 137 19.00 1.67 1.62
CA ASP A 137 19.23 3.05 1.19
C ASP A 137 20.28 3.16 0.05
N ASP A 138 21.15 2.15 -0.13
CA ASP A 138 22.09 2.02 -1.24
C ASP A 138 21.48 1.37 -2.50
N ALA A 139 20.14 1.34 -2.59
CA ALA A 139 19.33 0.71 -3.64
C ALA A 139 19.53 -0.81 -3.80
N LYS A 140 20.31 -1.46 -2.93
CA LYS A 140 20.42 -2.93 -2.94
C LYS A 140 19.16 -3.56 -2.40
N SER A 141 18.74 -4.65 -3.04
CA SER A 141 17.54 -5.40 -2.68
C SER A 141 17.89 -6.83 -2.34
N ILE A 142 17.34 -7.35 -1.25
CA ILE A 142 17.51 -8.75 -0.85
C ILE A 142 16.15 -9.39 -0.57
N VAL A 143 16.03 -10.66 -0.93
CA VAL A 143 14.90 -11.49 -0.49
C VAL A 143 14.93 -11.61 1.03
N THR A 144 13.77 -11.66 1.65
CA THR A 144 13.63 -11.80 3.09
C THR A 144 12.59 -12.85 3.42
N ASN A 145 12.78 -13.53 4.55
CA ASN A 145 11.84 -14.44 5.19
C ASN A 145 11.29 -13.85 6.50
N ASN A 146 11.45 -12.53 6.70
CA ASN A 146 10.94 -11.86 7.89
C ASN A 146 9.41 -11.94 7.95
N ILE A 147 8.90 -12.06 9.17
CA ILE A 147 7.47 -12.04 9.47
C ILE A 147 7.21 -10.81 10.32
N TYR A 148 6.17 -10.05 9.97
CA TYR A 148 5.69 -8.92 10.77
C TYR A 148 4.23 -9.16 11.14
N LEU A 149 3.91 -8.97 12.42
CA LEU A 149 2.55 -8.90 12.90
C LEU A 149 2.16 -7.42 12.99
N LEU A 150 1.12 -7.04 12.26
CA LEU A 150 0.54 -5.71 12.30
C LEU A 150 -0.63 -5.69 13.26
N GLU A 151 -0.64 -4.70 14.14
CA GLU A 151 -1.78 -4.39 15.00
C GLU A 151 -2.37 -3.04 14.60
N ILE A 152 -3.65 -3.03 14.24
CA ILE A 152 -4.40 -1.86 13.81
C ILE A 152 -5.27 -1.44 14.98
N SER A 153 -4.90 -0.35 15.62
CA SER A 153 -5.61 0.20 16.77
C SER A 153 -6.20 1.58 16.46
N LYS A 154 -7.17 1.97 17.27
CA LYS A 154 -7.66 3.34 17.28
C LYS A 154 -6.63 4.21 18.00
N SER A 155 -6.28 5.34 17.40
CA SER A 155 -5.63 6.40 18.17
C SER A 155 -6.68 7.00 19.09
N THR A 156 -6.57 6.71 20.39
CA THR A 156 -7.18 7.53 21.45
C THR A 156 -6.27 8.74 21.60
N VAL A 157 -6.66 9.85 20.97
CA VAL A 157 -6.27 11.17 21.46
C VAL A 157 -7.17 11.48 22.66
#